data_AF-A0A5K7YMU7-F1
#
_entry.id   AF-A0A5K7YMU7-F1
#
_cell.length_a   1.000
_cell.length_b   1.000
_cell.length_c   1.000
_cell.angle_alpha   90.00
_cell.angle_beta   90.00
_cell.angle_gamma   90.00
#
_symmetry.space_group_name_H-M   'P 1'
#
loop_
_entity.id
_entity.type
_entity.pdbx_description
1 polymer ?
#
loop_
_entity_poly.entity_id
_entity_poly.type
_entity_poly.pdbx_seq_one_letter_code
_entity_poly.pdbx_strand_id
1 'polypeptide(L)' 'MRKTNQDEQILRASKEIVVKFIETGRVSPTGFPEAFKSIYRAVDETVKQSAAPETADDRDREAP' A
#
# COMPACT_ATOMS: atom_id res chain seq x y z
N MET A 1 -8.92 7.51 16.84
CA MET A 1 -7.56 7.83 16.34
C MET A 1 -6.83 6.54 15.94
N ARG A 2 -7.16 5.93 14.79
CA ARG A 2 -6.48 4.72 14.27
C ARG A 2 -6.00 4.88 12.83
N LYS A 3 -6.79 5.58 11.99
CA LYS A 3 -6.44 5.88 10.59
C LYS A 3 -5.13 6.66 10.44
N THR A 4 -4.89 7.68 11.25
CA THR A 4 -3.67 8.51 11.19
C THR A 4 -2.39 7.70 11.41
N ASN A 5 -2.45 6.64 12.23
CA ASN A 5 -1.29 5.80 12.50
C ASN A 5 -0.97 4.87 11.32
N GLN A 6 -1.99 4.34 10.64
CA GLN A 6 -1.78 3.49 9.46
C GLN A 6 -1.23 4.29 8.28
N ASP A 7 -1.77 5.48 8.00
CA ASP A 7 -1.24 6.32 6.91
C ASP A 7 0.22 6.72 7.18
N GLU A 8 0.59 7.00 8.44
CA GLU A 8 1.99 7.24 8.83
C GLU A 8 2.88 6.00 8.63
N GLN A 9 2.39 4.81 8.98
CA GLN A 9 3.12 3.55 8.76
C GLN A 9 3.36 3.30 7.27
N ILE A 10 2.35 3.52 6.43
CA ILE A 10 2.44 3.38 4.97
C ILE A 10 3.49 4.35 4.42
N LEU A 11 3.49 5.61 4.86
CA LEU A 11 4.48 6.61 4.46
C LEU A 11 5.90 6.23 4.89
N ARG A 12 6.08 5.77 6.13
CA ARG A 12 7.40 5.34 6.67
C ARG A 12 7.96 4.16 5.89
N ALA A 13 7.15 3.11 5.68
CA ALA A 13 7.54 1.93 4.91
C ALA A 13 7.92 2.31 3.46
N SER A 14 7.09 3.12 2.80
CA SER A 14 7.35 3.58 1.43
C SER A 14 8.66 4.35 1.32
N LYS A 15 8.95 5.22 2.31
CA LYS A 15 10.20 5.99 2.39
C LYS A 15 11.40 5.07 2.56
N GLU A 16 11.34 4.09 3.45
CA GLU A 16 12.46 3.16 3.69
C GLU A 16 12.78 2.30 2.46
N ILE A 17 11.75 1.81 1.75
CA ILE A 17 11.92 1.03 0.52
C ILE A 17 12.61 1.87 -0.57
N VAL A 18 12.13 3.09 -0.85
CA VAL A 18 12.72 3.91 -1.92
C VAL A 18 14.14 4.36 -1.59
N VAL A 19 14.43 4.69 -0.32
CA VAL A 19 15.78 5.03 0.13
C VAL A 19 16.71 3.83 -0.07
N LYS A 20 16.27 2.61 0.27
CA LYS A 20 17.06 1.40 0.04
C LYS A 20 17.33 1.15 -1.45
N PHE A 21 16.36 1.41 -2.32
CA PHE A 21 16.56 1.28 -3.77
C PHE A 21 17.56 2.30 -4.30
N ILE A 22 17.59 3.52 -3.73
CA ILE A 22 18.60 4.54 -4.07
C ILE A 22 19.98 4.14 -3.56
N GLU A 23 20.09 3.71 -2.30
CA GLU A 23 21.36 3.25 -1.70
C GLU A 23 21.98 2.06 -2.46
N THR A 24 21.15 1.17 -2.99
CA THR A 24 21.58 0.00 -3.76
C THR A 24 21.73 0.26 -5.25
N GLY A 25 21.48 1.49 -5.71
CA GLY A 25 21.63 1.91 -7.11
C GLY A 25 20.54 1.36 -8.05
N ARG A 26 19.42 0.85 -7.53
CA ARG A 26 18.28 0.38 -8.33
C ARG A 26 17.37 1.51 -8.82
N VAL A 27 17.36 2.64 -8.11
CA VAL A 27 16.65 3.87 -8.47
C VAL A 27 17.62 5.03 -8.31
N SER A 28 17.66 5.97 -9.26
CA SER A 28 18.45 7.20 -9.10
C SER A 28 17.70 8.22 -8.23
N PRO A 29 18.38 9.17 -7.59
CA PRO A 29 17.71 10.27 -6.88
C PRO A 29 16.72 11.04 -7.75
N THR A 30 17.02 11.22 -9.04
CA THR A 30 16.10 11.86 -10.01
C THR A 30 14.84 11.04 -10.27
N GLY A 31 14.92 9.70 -10.19
CA GLY A 31 13.78 8.80 -10.33
C GLY A 31 12.89 8.67 -9.09
N PHE A 32 13.28 9.30 -7.97
CA PHE A 32 12.55 9.23 -6.69
C PHE A 32 11.04 9.55 -6.82
N PRO A 33 10.59 10.64 -7.48
CA PRO A 33 9.19 11.03 -7.43
C PRO A 33 8.23 9.97 -7.98
N GLU A 34 8.61 9.28 -9.07
CA GLU A 34 7.79 8.24 -9.67
C GLU A 34 7.90 6.91 -8.92
N ALA A 35 9.11 6.54 -8.50
CA ALA A 35 9.34 5.32 -7.72
C ALA A 35 8.58 5.37 -6.37
N PHE A 36 8.63 6.50 -5.66
CA PHE A 36 7.96 6.65 -4.37
C PHE A 36 6.44 6.54 -4.51
N LYS A 37 5.82 7.19 -5.51
CA LYS A 37 4.37 7.07 -5.76
C LYS A 37 3.95 5.63 -6.06
N SER A 38 4.74 4.92 -6.87
CA SER A 38 4.45 3.51 -7.20
C SER A 38 4.55 2.61 -5.97
N ILE A 39 5.59 2.78 -5.15
CA ILE A 39 5.78 2.02 -3.91
C ILE A 39 4.66 2.34 -2.92
N TYR A 40 4.36 3.63 -2.72
CA TYR A 40 3.30 4.08 -1.82
C TYR A 40 1.96 3.45 -2.17
N ARG A 41 1.57 3.50 -3.45
CA ARG A 41 0.32 2.88 -3.92
C ARG A 41 0.30 1.37 -3.62
N ALA A 42 1.39 0.65 -3.92
CA ALA A 42 1.46 -0.79 -3.67
C ALA A 42 1.31 -1.14 -2.18
N VAL A 43 1.96 -0.39 -1.29
CA VAL A 43 1.86 -0.59 0.17
C VAL A 43 0.47 -0.21 0.67
N ASP A 44 -0.06 0.94 0.23
CA ASP A 44 -1.39 1.44 0.61
C ASP A 44 -2.50 0.46 0.23
N GLU A 45 -2.49 -0.01 -1.02
CA GLU A 45 -3.43 -1.01 -1.53
C GLU A 45 -3.34 -2.31 -0.72
N THR A 46 -2.14 -2.82 -0.48
CA THR A 46 -1.95 -4.06 0.30
C THR A 46 -2.51 -3.92 1.71
N VAL A 47 -2.23 -2.82 2.40
CA VAL A 47 -2.67 -2.59 3.79
C VAL A 47 -4.17 -2.34 3.89
N LYS A 48 -4.74 -1.58 2.95
CA LYS A 48 -6.16 -1.18 2.98
C LYS A 48 -7.08 -2.25 2.37
N GLN A 49 -6.63 -3.02 1.39
CA GLN A 49 -7.39 -4.18 0.87
C GLN A 49 -7.42 -5.33 1.86
N SER A 50 -6.33 -5.56 2.62
CA SER A 50 -6.32 -6.53 3.73
C SER A 50 -7.28 -6.19 4.87
N ALA A 51 -7.84 -4.97 4.91
CA ALA A 51 -8.77 -4.51 5.92
C ALA A 51 -10.25 -4.53 5.47
N ALA A 52 -10.54 -4.86 4.20
CA ALA A 52 -11.90 -5.06 3.73
C ALA A 52 -12.34 -6.50 4.07
N PRO A 53 -13.44 -6.69 4.84
CA PRO A 53 -13.98 -8.02 5.04
C PRO A 53 -14.58 -8.52 3.73
N GLU A 54 -14.31 -9.77 3.39
CA GLU A 54 -15.00 -10.53 2.34
C GLU A 54 -16.50 -10.63 2.71
N THR A 55 -17.31 -9.64 2.34
CA THR A 55 -18.77 -9.71 2.41
C THR A 55 -19.35 -9.47 1.04
N ALA A 56 -19.23 -10.46 0.15
CA ALA A 56 -20.07 -10.57 -1.04
C ALA A 56 -19.94 -11.96 -1.67
N ASP A 57 -20.39 -13.02 -0.98
CA ASP A 57 -20.96 -14.18 -1.70
C ASP A 57 -21.79 -15.07 -0.76
N ASP A 58 -23.03 -14.66 -0.44
CA ASP A 58 -24.08 -15.56 0.06
C ASP A 58 -25.47 -14.95 -0.21
N ARG A 59 -25.79 -14.66 -1.48
CA ARG A 59 -27.11 -14.12 -1.88
C ARG A 59 -27.76 -14.81 -3.09
N ASP A 60 -27.43 -16.07 -3.37
CA ASP A 60 -28.11 -16.84 -4.42
C ASP A 60 -28.50 -18.28 -3.99
N ARG A 61 -28.81 -18.50 -2.70
CA ARG A 61 -29.41 -19.77 -2.24
C ARG A 61 -30.72 -19.61 -1.48
N GLU A 62 -31.63 -18.77 -1.96
CA GLU A 62 -33.05 -19.01 -1.68
C GLU A 62 -33.99 -18.32 -2.67
N ALA A 63 -34.64 -19.13 -3.51
CA ALA A 63 -36.02 -18.94 -3.95
C ALA A 63 -36.56 -20.29 -4.48
N PRO A 64 -37.88 -20.52 -4.40
CA PRO A 64 -38.51 -21.77 -3.93
C PRO A 64 -38.61 -22.92 -4.93
#